data_AF-U5F9B4-F1
#
_entry.id   AF-U5F9B4-F1
#
_cell.length_a   1.000
_cell.length_b   1.000
_cell.length_c   1.000
_cell.angle_alpha   90.00
_cell.angle_beta   90.00
_cell.angle_gamma   90.00
#
_symmetry.space_group_name_H-M   'P 1'
#
loop_
_entity.id
_entity.type
_entity.pdbx_description
1 polymer ?
#
loop_
_entity_poly.entity_id
_entity_poly.type
_entity_poly.pdbx_seq_one_letter_code
_entity_poly.pdbx_strand_id
1 'polypeptide(L)'
;MKKLRYLFILCVFCIGCTSELDVTINDNIVIEYGHAIHKNVLIDAKKSNKNVSVSKIEGLDINKIGRQEVKVTFTDGSRTLEKQMVIDVEDTAYPIIKFKKKVVTLNAGEKYDVRNNIKTVKDPVDGDLAYSDKKTEKNGYYIDSGKLNTKKAGTYEVMVFAKDVNGNEAKASFKVVVKKKKVVKPVSEPTNNGVSNSNTPNVSGQSNNNTNTSNNTNKGNASNSTNKVPAKNDTSSSGNKTNKPAGNKKDDGKLCPLGKDPYKPCNAILNYKGGYGVYPTIEAAMDDGERLALDRKSPYWMKGFTAGPLFNNINHVQAYTIFWDMEH
;
A
#
# COMPACT_ATOMS: atom_id res chain seq x y z
N MET A 1 29.38 -89.54 13.17
CA MET A 1 28.37 -89.20 14.20
C MET A 1 29.02 -88.39 15.32
N LYS A 2 28.45 -87.24 15.70
CA LYS A 2 28.52 -86.62 17.06
C LYS A 2 27.52 -85.47 17.06
N LYS A 3 26.53 -85.48 17.97
CA LYS A 3 25.46 -84.46 18.02
C LYS A 3 25.88 -83.30 18.91
N LEU A 4 26.12 -82.11 18.35
CA LEU A 4 26.30 -80.90 19.13
C LEU A 4 24.92 -80.32 19.47
N ARG A 5 24.62 -80.16 20.76
CA ARG A 5 23.31 -79.72 21.25
C ARG A 5 23.35 -78.21 21.45
N TYR A 6 22.63 -77.45 20.62
CA TYR A 6 22.48 -76.01 20.83
C TYR A 6 21.61 -75.76 22.07
N LEU A 7 22.17 -75.06 23.06
CA LEU A 7 21.45 -74.58 24.23
C LEU A 7 20.69 -73.31 23.84
N PHE A 8 19.36 -73.38 23.82
CA PHE A 8 18.50 -72.22 23.56
C PHE A 8 18.50 -71.32 24.80
N ILE A 9 19.43 -70.36 24.88
CA ILE A 9 19.42 -69.34 25.93
C ILE A 9 18.28 -68.36 25.59
N LEU A 10 17.19 -68.47 26.36
CA LEU A 10 16.07 -67.55 26.28
C LEU A 10 16.48 -66.21 26.92
N CYS A 11 17.18 -65.37 26.16
CA CYS A 11 17.41 -63.98 26.51
C CYS A 11 16.07 -63.23 26.52
N VAL A 12 15.41 -63.21 27.68
CA VAL A 12 14.28 -62.32 27.96
C VAL A 12 14.84 -60.90 27.98
N PHE A 13 14.93 -60.28 26.80
CA PHE A 13 15.06 -58.85 26.70
C PHE A 13 13.78 -58.24 27.27
N CYS A 14 13.86 -57.77 28.50
CA CYS A 14 12.91 -56.79 29.03
C CYS A 14 13.09 -55.51 28.22
N ILE A 15 12.47 -55.46 27.03
CA ILE A 15 12.31 -54.26 26.24
C ILE A 15 11.42 -53.35 27.07
N GLY A 16 12.04 -52.50 27.89
CA GLY A 16 11.34 -51.43 28.57
C GLY A 16 10.64 -50.61 27.51
N CYS A 17 9.32 -50.56 27.55
CA CYS A 17 8.51 -49.85 26.59
C CYS A 17 8.74 -48.34 26.78
N THR A 18 9.81 -47.84 26.17
CA THR A 18 10.08 -46.41 26.02
C THR A 18 8.90 -45.83 25.27
N SER A 19 8.15 -44.94 25.92
CA SER A 19 7.02 -44.28 25.26
C SER A 19 7.51 -43.61 23.98
N GLU A 20 6.71 -43.73 22.91
CA GLU A 20 7.00 -43.05 21.66
C GLU A 20 6.82 -41.53 21.82
N LEU A 21 7.48 -40.75 20.95
CA LEU A 21 7.41 -39.30 20.99
C LEU A 21 6.09 -38.83 20.37
N ASP A 22 5.05 -38.65 21.20
CA ASP A 22 3.76 -38.17 20.70
C ASP A 22 3.78 -36.65 20.41
N VAL A 23 3.30 -36.30 19.22
CA VAL A 23 3.33 -34.97 18.62
C VAL A 23 2.05 -34.74 17.82
N THR A 24 1.19 -33.86 18.32
CA THR A 24 0.07 -33.32 17.53
C THR A 24 0.60 -32.17 16.67
N ILE A 25 0.50 -32.30 15.36
CA ILE A 25 0.81 -31.21 14.41
C ILE A 25 -0.40 -30.30 14.21
N ASN A 26 -0.17 -29.09 13.71
CA ASN A 26 -1.26 -28.23 13.23
C ASN A 26 -1.48 -28.45 11.72
N ASP A 27 -2.73 -28.36 11.28
CA ASP A 27 -3.12 -28.43 9.87
C ASP A 27 -3.42 -27.03 9.29
N ASN A 28 -3.57 -26.94 7.96
CA ASN A 28 -3.90 -25.70 7.22
C ASN A 28 -2.91 -24.55 7.49
N ILE A 29 -1.62 -24.88 7.54
CA ILE A 29 -0.56 -23.91 7.84
C ILE A 29 -0.30 -23.07 6.60
N VAL A 30 -0.58 -21.77 6.72
CA VAL A 30 -0.24 -20.76 5.71
C VAL A 30 0.92 -19.91 6.22
N ILE A 31 1.91 -19.67 5.38
CA ILE A 31 3.03 -18.75 5.67
C ILE A 31 3.19 -17.71 4.56
N GLU A 32 3.75 -16.56 4.94
CA GLU A 32 4.01 -15.44 4.03
C GLU A 32 5.26 -15.68 3.17
N TYR A 33 5.16 -15.35 1.89
CA TYR A 33 6.26 -15.36 0.92
C TYR A 33 7.50 -14.61 1.43
N GLY A 34 8.68 -15.21 1.23
CA GLY A 34 9.98 -14.67 1.66
C GLY A 34 10.22 -14.62 3.18
N HIS A 35 9.24 -14.94 4.02
CA HIS A 35 9.36 -14.84 5.48
C HIS A 35 9.82 -16.16 6.12
N ALA A 36 10.65 -16.04 7.16
CA ALA A 36 11.13 -17.19 7.93
C ALA A 36 9.99 -17.80 8.78
N ILE A 37 9.79 -19.13 8.67
CA ILE A 37 8.73 -19.81 9.41
C ILE A 37 8.99 -19.86 10.92
N HIS A 38 8.02 -19.35 11.70
CA HIS A 38 8.00 -19.50 13.14
C HIS A 38 7.67 -20.97 13.51
N LYS A 39 8.69 -21.75 13.89
CA LYS A 39 8.60 -23.21 14.15
C LYS A 39 7.45 -23.67 15.07
N ASN A 40 6.93 -22.81 15.94
CA ASN A 40 5.79 -23.12 16.81
C ASN A 40 4.45 -23.26 16.05
N VAL A 41 4.31 -22.72 14.83
CA VAL A 41 3.07 -22.90 14.04
C VAL A 41 2.87 -24.35 13.59
N LEU A 42 3.92 -25.18 13.59
CA LEU A 42 3.90 -26.57 13.12
C LEU A 42 3.33 -27.57 14.15
N ILE A 43 3.12 -27.15 15.40
CA ILE A 43 2.84 -28.06 16.53
C ILE A 43 1.73 -27.54 17.46
N ASP A 44 0.81 -28.42 17.86
CA ASP A 44 -0.01 -28.19 19.04
C ASP A 44 0.75 -28.67 20.28
N ALA A 45 1.51 -27.76 20.88
CA ALA A 45 2.29 -28.02 22.08
C ALA A 45 1.43 -28.33 23.33
N LYS A 46 0.09 -28.16 23.29
CA LYS A 46 -0.83 -28.55 24.37
C LYS A 46 -1.33 -29.99 24.22
N LYS A 47 -1.36 -30.52 22.99
CA LYS A 47 -1.70 -31.92 22.66
C LYS A 47 -0.48 -32.76 22.27
N SER A 48 0.72 -32.34 22.65
CA SER A 48 1.98 -33.06 22.40
C SER A 48 2.66 -33.43 23.72
N ASN A 49 3.69 -34.28 23.65
CA ASN A 49 4.60 -34.47 24.77
C ASN A 49 5.22 -33.12 25.24
N LYS A 50 5.61 -33.03 26.52
CA LYS A 50 6.29 -31.85 27.04
C LYS A 50 7.64 -31.66 26.33
N ASN A 51 8.06 -30.40 26.19
CA ASN A 51 9.33 -29.97 25.60
C ASN A 51 9.52 -30.34 24.11
N VAL A 52 8.50 -30.83 23.40
CA VAL A 52 8.60 -31.09 21.95
C VAL A 52 8.82 -29.77 21.21
N SER A 53 9.79 -29.78 20.30
CA SER A 53 10.18 -28.69 19.43
C SER A 53 10.51 -29.21 18.02
N VAL A 54 10.56 -28.32 17.04
CA VAL A 54 10.99 -28.66 15.66
C VAL A 54 12.50 -28.50 15.54
N SER A 55 13.22 -29.58 15.28
CA SER A 55 14.65 -29.52 14.99
C SER A 55 14.89 -29.13 13.52
N LYS A 56 14.29 -29.86 12.57
CA LYS A 56 14.53 -29.72 11.13
C LYS A 56 13.23 -29.55 10.34
N ILE A 57 13.33 -28.84 9.21
CA ILE A 57 12.30 -28.77 8.16
C ILE A 57 13.03 -29.04 6.84
N GLU A 58 12.49 -29.91 6.00
CA GLU A 58 13.00 -30.28 4.68
C GLU A 58 11.93 -30.06 3.61
N GLY A 59 12.33 -29.62 2.41
CA GLY A 59 11.43 -29.43 1.27
C GLY A 59 10.71 -28.07 1.19
N LEU A 60 10.73 -27.27 2.26
CA LEU A 60 10.14 -25.93 2.27
C LEU A 60 11.02 -24.90 1.54
N ASP A 61 10.48 -24.26 0.49
CA ASP A 61 11.04 -23.06 -0.14
C ASP A 61 10.11 -21.86 0.11
N ILE A 62 10.51 -20.98 1.02
CA ILE A 62 9.73 -19.77 1.37
C ILE A 62 9.64 -18.76 0.22
N ASN A 63 10.47 -18.88 -0.83
CA ASN A 63 10.49 -17.99 -1.98
C ASN A 63 9.68 -18.55 -3.17
N LYS A 64 8.75 -19.46 -2.89
CA LYS A 64 7.92 -20.13 -3.90
C LYS A 64 6.49 -20.27 -3.40
N ILE A 65 5.59 -19.45 -3.96
CA ILE A 65 4.15 -19.52 -3.65
C ILE A 65 3.52 -20.87 -4.02
N GLY A 66 2.43 -21.21 -3.35
CA GLY A 66 1.64 -22.42 -3.56
C GLY A 66 1.85 -23.49 -2.49
N ARG A 67 1.16 -24.62 -2.69
CA ARG A 67 1.17 -25.77 -1.78
C ARG A 67 2.49 -26.52 -1.83
N GLN A 68 3.06 -26.83 -0.67
CA GLN A 68 4.30 -27.58 -0.52
C GLN A 68 4.12 -28.72 0.48
N GLU A 69 4.53 -29.93 0.06
CA GLU A 69 4.71 -31.07 0.96
C GLU A 69 6.11 -30.99 1.56
N VAL A 70 6.19 -30.94 2.88
CA VAL A 70 7.44 -30.76 3.64
C VAL A 70 7.62 -31.87 4.65
N LYS A 71 8.87 -32.20 4.99
CA LYS A 71 9.17 -33.13 6.08
C LYS A 71 9.64 -32.35 7.31
N VAL A 72 9.05 -32.61 8.46
CA VAL A 72 9.36 -31.92 9.71
C VAL A 72 9.86 -32.94 10.74
N THR A 73 11.05 -32.71 11.26
CA THR A 73 11.65 -33.51 12.34
C THR A 73 11.38 -32.81 13.68
N PHE A 74 10.65 -33.49 14.56
CA PHE A 74 10.35 -33.07 15.92
C PHE A 74 11.28 -33.75 16.92
N THR A 75 11.52 -33.13 18.08
CA THR A 75 12.33 -33.69 19.17
C THR A 75 11.96 -33.11 20.54
N ASP A 76 12.14 -33.90 21.59
CA ASP A 76 12.14 -33.45 23.00
C ASP A 76 13.55 -33.25 23.58
N GLY A 77 14.58 -33.39 22.75
CA GLY A 77 16.00 -33.38 23.14
C GLY A 77 16.62 -34.78 23.36
N SER A 78 15.80 -35.83 23.42
CA SER A 78 16.23 -37.23 23.61
C SER A 78 15.72 -38.18 22.52
N ARG A 79 14.48 -37.97 22.06
CA ARG A 79 13.79 -38.73 21.02
C ARG A 79 13.58 -37.85 19.79
N THR A 80 13.35 -38.46 18.63
CA THR A 80 12.96 -37.76 17.40
C THR A 80 11.76 -38.44 16.74
N LEU A 81 10.99 -37.67 15.98
CA LEU A 81 9.92 -38.18 15.11
C LEU A 81 9.87 -37.33 13.84
N GLU A 82 9.79 -37.97 12.67
CA GLU A 82 9.54 -37.27 11.41
C GLU A 82 8.06 -37.39 11.03
N LYS A 83 7.46 -36.28 10.59
CA LYS A 83 6.13 -36.27 9.94
C LYS A 83 6.19 -35.51 8.62
N GLN A 84 5.41 -35.97 7.65
CA GLN A 84 5.08 -35.14 6.49
C GLN A 84 4.01 -34.12 6.90
N MET A 85 4.10 -32.92 6.35
CA MET A 85 3.15 -31.83 6.59
C MET A 85 2.89 -31.09 5.27
N VAL A 86 1.74 -30.44 5.17
CA VAL A 86 1.39 -29.57 4.05
C VAL A 86 1.45 -28.12 4.54
N ILE A 87 2.21 -27.28 3.83
CA ILE A 87 2.29 -25.84 4.07
C ILE A 87 1.90 -25.14 2.77
N ASP A 88 0.98 -24.19 2.84
CA ASP A 88 0.66 -23.29 1.74
C ASP A 88 1.46 -22.00 1.89
N VAL A 89 2.28 -21.65 0.91
CA VAL A 89 3.02 -20.38 0.86
C VAL A 89 2.19 -19.38 0.06
N GLU A 90 1.81 -18.27 0.67
CA GLU A 90 1.03 -17.21 0.03
C GLU A 90 1.79 -15.88 0.06
N ASP A 91 1.59 -15.05 -0.96
CA ASP A 91 2.06 -13.66 -0.95
C ASP A 91 0.86 -12.73 -0.70
N THR A 92 0.88 -12.05 0.44
CA THR A 92 -0.11 -11.04 0.85
C THR A 92 0.52 -9.64 0.96
N ALA A 93 1.81 -9.51 0.64
CA ALA A 93 2.48 -8.24 0.51
C ALA A 93 1.96 -7.49 -0.73
N TYR A 94 1.81 -6.17 -0.62
CA TYR A 94 1.37 -5.31 -1.71
C TYR A 94 2.40 -4.19 -1.96
N PRO A 95 2.72 -3.88 -3.22
CA PRO A 95 3.66 -2.81 -3.54
C PRO A 95 3.28 -1.43 -2.99
N ILE A 96 4.25 -0.72 -2.42
CA ILE A 96 4.07 0.57 -1.75
C ILE A 96 4.62 1.71 -2.64
N ILE A 97 3.71 2.37 -3.34
CA ILE A 97 3.99 3.58 -4.14
C ILE A 97 4.06 4.81 -3.21
N LYS A 98 5.16 5.56 -3.26
CA LYS A 98 5.34 6.83 -2.51
C LYS A 98 5.72 7.95 -3.45
N PHE A 99 5.02 9.08 -3.36
CA PHE A 99 5.30 10.30 -4.13
C PHE A 99 6.13 11.31 -3.33
N LYS A 100 6.84 12.20 -4.03
CA LYS A 100 7.49 13.37 -3.42
C LYS A 100 6.46 14.43 -3.02
N LYS A 101 5.37 14.58 -3.78
CA LYS A 101 4.24 15.49 -3.51
C LYS A 101 2.92 14.84 -3.95
N LYS A 102 1.86 14.95 -3.13
CA LYS A 102 0.48 14.57 -3.53
C LYS A 102 -0.11 15.51 -4.60
N VAL A 103 0.37 16.75 -4.64
CA VAL A 103 0.00 17.76 -5.64
C VAL A 103 1.24 18.41 -6.21
N VAL A 104 1.40 18.36 -7.53
CA VAL A 104 2.42 19.08 -8.28
C VAL A 104 1.79 20.34 -8.87
N THR A 105 2.46 21.47 -8.69
CA THR A 105 2.13 22.73 -9.36
C THR A 105 3.03 22.86 -10.59
N LEU A 106 2.42 23.09 -11.75
CA LEU A 106 3.09 23.47 -12.98
C LEU A 106 2.52 24.78 -13.52
N ASN A 107 3.19 25.33 -14.52
CA ASN A 107 2.78 26.48 -15.29
C ASN A 107 2.34 26.07 -16.72
N ALA A 108 1.45 26.84 -17.36
CA ALA A 108 1.02 26.54 -18.73
C ALA A 108 2.19 26.65 -19.74
N GLY A 109 2.56 25.52 -20.33
CA GLY A 109 3.68 25.35 -21.26
C GLY A 109 4.94 24.76 -20.64
N GLU A 110 4.95 24.46 -19.34
CA GLU A 110 6.12 23.92 -18.65
C GLU A 110 6.44 22.47 -19.10
N LYS A 111 7.73 22.16 -19.25
CA LYS A 111 8.21 20.79 -19.48
C LYS A 111 8.23 20.05 -18.14
N TYR A 112 7.59 18.89 -18.09
CA TYR A 112 7.50 18.09 -16.87
C TYR A 112 7.48 16.59 -17.20
N ASP A 113 8.39 15.84 -16.57
CA ASP A 113 8.37 14.38 -16.54
C ASP A 113 7.66 13.92 -15.26
N VAL A 114 6.60 13.13 -15.41
CA VAL A 114 5.81 12.56 -14.31
C VAL A 114 6.63 11.70 -13.35
N ARG A 115 7.68 11.03 -13.85
CA ARG A 115 8.58 10.17 -13.05
C ARG A 115 9.33 10.98 -11.99
N ASN A 116 9.56 12.27 -12.22
CA ASN A 116 10.26 13.13 -11.26
C ASN A 116 9.52 13.28 -9.92
N ASN A 117 8.20 13.02 -9.85
CA ASN A 117 7.44 13.03 -8.60
C ASN A 117 7.36 11.67 -7.88
N ILE A 118 7.87 10.59 -8.47
CA ILE A 118 8.04 9.32 -7.75
C ILE A 118 9.15 9.48 -6.70
N LYS A 119 8.91 9.01 -5.46
CA LYS A 119 9.92 8.92 -4.40
C LYS A 119 10.46 7.49 -4.31
N THR A 120 9.58 6.50 -4.23
CA THR A 120 9.90 5.07 -4.28
C THR A 120 8.69 4.30 -4.82
N VAL A 121 8.94 3.16 -5.47
CA VAL A 121 7.96 2.09 -5.63
C VAL A 121 8.67 0.82 -5.20
N LYS A 122 8.25 0.25 -4.07
CA LYS A 122 8.87 -0.96 -3.50
C LYS A 122 7.82 -1.92 -3.01
N ASP A 123 8.04 -3.19 -3.21
CA ASP A 123 7.37 -4.23 -2.42
C ASP A 123 8.10 -4.45 -1.07
N PRO A 124 7.40 -4.83 0.03
CA PRO A 124 8.04 -5.20 1.29
C PRO A 124 8.99 -6.41 1.22
N VAL A 125 8.76 -7.36 0.30
CA VAL A 125 9.54 -8.60 0.15
C VAL A 125 10.46 -8.52 -1.08
N ASP A 126 9.92 -8.20 -2.26
CA ASP A 126 10.73 -8.13 -3.51
C ASP A 126 11.67 -6.91 -3.59
N GLY A 127 11.45 -5.87 -2.79
CA GLY A 127 12.28 -4.66 -2.80
C GLY A 127 11.91 -3.65 -3.90
N ASP A 128 12.89 -3.02 -4.55
CA ASP A 128 12.65 -1.96 -5.54
C ASP A 128 12.09 -2.49 -6.86
N LEU A 129 10.88 -2.04 -7.23
CA LEU A 129 10.23 -2.43 -8.47
C LEU A 129 10.71 -1.56 -9.65
N ALA A 130 11.05 -2.20 -10.76
CA ALA A 130 11.57 -1.54 -11.96
C ALA A 130 10.50 -0.71 -12.70
N TYR A 131 10.91 0.42 -13.29
CA TYR A 131 10.03 1.23 -14.14
C TYR A 131 9.90 0.65 -15.56
N SER A 132 8.70 0.72 -16.14
CA SER A 132 8.39 0.38 -17.52
C SER A 132 7.54 1.46 -18.20
N ASP A 133 7.87 1.82 -19.44
CA ASP A 133 7.05 2.68 -20.31
C ASP A 133 5.78 1.98 -20.84
N LYS A 134 5.68 0.66 -20.69
CA LYS A 134 4.50 -0.16 -21.03
C LYS A 134 3.84 -0.70 -19.76
N LYS A 135 2.55 -1.08 -19.84
CA LYS A 135 1.88 -1.84 -18.78
C LYS A 135 2.72 -3.06 -18.40
N THR A 136 3.11 -3.15 -17.14
CA THR A 136 3.85 -4.29 -16.59
C THR A 136 2.88 -5.39 -16.19
N GLU A 137 3.14 -6.63 -16.59
CA GLU A 137 2.28 -7.77 -16.21
C GLU A 137 2.67 -8.40 -14.88
N LYS A 138 3.95 -8.29 -14.46
CA LYS A 138 4.49 -8.56 -13.12
C LYS A 138 5.87 -7.92 -12.92
N ASN A 139 6.35 -7.85 -11.67
CA ASN A 139 7.63 -7.29 -11.21
C ASN A 139 8.03 -5.97 -11.89
N GLY A 140 7.33 -4.90 -11.53
CA GLY A 140 7.62 -3.55 -11.97
C GLY A 140 6.42 -2.62 -11.87
N TYR A 141 6.60 -1.38 -12.32
CA TYR A 141 5.57 -0.35 -12.30
C TYR A 141 5.57 0.52 -13.56
N TYR A 142 4.42 1.08 -13.88
CA TYR A 142 4.23 2.03 -14.98
C TYR A 142 3.39 3.22 -14.54
N ILE A 143 3.40 4.29 -15.34
CA ILE A 143 2.69 5.54 -15.06
C ILE A 143 1.70 5.83 -16.20
N ASP A 144 0.42 5.86 -15.88
CA ASP A 144 -0.60 6.40 -16.77
C ASP A 144 -0.76 7.91 -16.52
N SER A 145 -0.40 8.71 -17.52
CA SER A 145 -0.58 10.16 -17.50
C SER A 145 -1.96 10.60 -18.02
N GLY A 146 -2.79 9.66 -18.49
CA GLY A 146 -4.15 9.89 -18.95
C GLY A 146 -4.26 11.04 -19.96
N LYS A 147 -5.01 12.08 -19.57
CA LYS A 147 -5.26 13.26 -20.39
C LYS A 147 -4.43 14.49 -19.96
N LEU A 148 -3.30 14.29 -19.26
CA LEU A 148 -2.40 15.34 -18.79
C LEU A 148 -1.97 16.26 -19.94
N ASN A 149 -2.26 17.56 -19.82
CA ASN A 149 -1.91 18.55 -20.83
C ASN A 149 -1.25 19.77 -20.19
N THR A 150 0.10 19.80 -20.15
CA THR A 150 0.84 20.91 -19.52
C THR A 150 0.65 22.26 -20.22
N LYS A 151 0.05 22.32 -21.42
CA LYS A 151 -0.25 23.56 -22.15
C LYS A 151 -1.61 24.17 -21.78
N LYS A 152 -2.55 23.39 -21.23
CA LYS A 152 -3.89 23.85 -20.85
C LYS A 152 -4.02 23.95 -19.33
N ALA A 153 -4.59 25.05 -18.84
CA ALA A 153 -4.85 25.20 -17.40
C ALA A 153 -5.97 24.25 -16.95
N GLY A 154 -5.77 23.58 -15.82
CA GLY A 154 -6.66 22.55 -15.30
C GLY A 154 -6.00 21.74 -14.18
N THR A 155 -6.77 20.86 -13.55
CA THR A 155 -6.21 19.84 -12.66
C THR A 155 -6.30 18.50 -13.36
N TYR A 156 -5.16 17.84 -13.50
CA TYR A 156 -5.02 16.52 -14.10
C TYR A 156 -4.65 15.50 -13.02
N GLU A 157 -5.02 14.25 -13.23
CA GLU A 157 -4.64 13.13 -12.37
C GLU A 157 -3.67 12.23 -13.13
N VAL A 158 -2.61 11.81 -12.46
CA VAL A 158 -1.62 10.86 -12.97
C VAL A 158 -1.66 9.65 -12.05
N MET A 159 -1.87 8.47 -12.63
CA MET A 159 -1.98 7.21 -11.89
C MET A 159 -0.71 6.38 -12.07
N VAL A 160 -0.30 5.72 -11.00
CA VAL A 160 0.84 4.81 -10.98
C VAL A 160 0.34 3.44 -10.57
N PHE A 161 0.75 2.44 -11.33
CA PHE A 161 0.35 1.04 -11.19
C PHE A 161 1.62 0.22 -10.97
N ALA A 162 1.66 -0.59 -9.92
CA ALA A 162 2.79 -1.44 -9.57
C ALA A 162 2.35 -2.88 -9.32
N LYS A 163 3.22 -3.84 -9.66
CA LYS A 163 3.09 -5.26 -9.31
C LYS A 163 4.43 -5.85 -8.89
N ASP A 164 4.42 -6.69 -7.87
CA ASP A 164 5.48 -7.61 -7.43
C ASP A 164 5.63 -8.83 -8.38
N VAL A 165 6.49 -9.78 -8.01
CA VAL A 165 6.79 -11.02 -8.74
C VAL A 165 5.60 -11.99 -8.83
N ASN A 166 4.74 -12.02 -7.81
CA ASN A 166 3.67 -13.01 -7.66
C ASN A 166 2.32 -12.52 -8.23
N GLY A 167 2.11 -11.20 -8.28
CA GLY A 167 1.05 -10.53 -9.03
C GLY A 167 0.17 -9.58 -8.21
N ASN A 168 0.50 -9.24 -6.96
CA ASN A 168 -0.32 -8.33 -6.16
C ASN A 168 -0.28 -6.90 -6.76
N GLU A 169 -1.44 -6.26 -6.92
CA GLU A 169 -1.54 -4.97 -7.63
C GLU A 169 -1.75 -3.78 -6.70
N ALA A 170 -0.84 -2.81 -6.77
CA ALA A 170 -0.99 -1.52 -6.09
C ALA A 170 -1.22 -0.36 -7.07
N LYS A 171 -2.10 0.56 -6.67
CA LYS A 171 -2.54 1.70 -7.50
C LYS A 171 -2.60 2.96 -6.65
N ALA A 172 -1.95 4.03 -7.10
CA ALA A 172 -1.92 5.32 -6.39
C ALA A 172 -1.85 6.49 -7.38
N SER A 173 -2.43 7.63 -7.04
CA SER A 173 -2.46 8.81 -7.90
C SER A 173 -1.87 10.07 -7.26
N PHE A 174 -1.43 11.01 -8.10
CA PHE A 174 -1.11 12.38 -7.69
C PHE A 174 -1.70 13.39 -8.68
N LYS A 175 -1.99 14.59 -8.18
CA LYS A 175 -2.64 15.65 -8.98
C LYS A 175 -1.62 16.62 -9.54
N VAL A 176 -1.72 16.91 -10.84
CA VAL A 176 -0.91 17.93 -11.53
C VAL A 176 -1.81 19.13 -11.83
N VAL A 177 -1.61 20.22 -11.09
CA VAL A 177 -2.33 21.47 -11.29
C VAL A 177 -1.54 22.32 -12.28
N VAL A 178 -2.02 22.37 -13.52
CA VAL A 178 -1.52 23.26 -14.58
C VAL A 178 -2.29 24.56 -14.50
N LYS A 179 -1.58 25.67 -14.64
CA LYS A 179 -2.08 26.98 -14.22
C LYS A 179 -2.06 27.97 -15.37
N LYS A 180 -3.05 28.89 -15.41
CA LYS A 180 -3.19 29.88 -16.48
C LYS A 180 -1.90 30.69 -16.63
N LYS A 181 -1.37 30.81 -17.85
CA LYS A 181 -0.24 31.70 -18.15
C LYS A 181 -0.66 33.12 -17.76
N LYS A 182 0.16 33.83 -16.97
CA LYS A 182 -0.09 35.24 -16.67
C LYS A 182 -0.04 36.04 -17.98
N VAL A 183 -1.18 36.54 -18.42
CA VAL A 183 -1.24 37.52 -19.51
C VAL A 183 -0.77 38.84 -18.94
N VAL A 184 0.49 39.20 -19.22
CA VAL A 184 0.92 40.59 -19.10
C VAL A 184 0.14 41.35 -20.17
N LYS A 185 -0.79 42.22 -19.76
CA LYS A 185 -1.39 43.17 -20.70
C LYS A 185 -0.26 44.04 -21.26
N PRO A 186 -0.14 44.24 -22.59
CA PRO A 186 0.70 45.31 -23.08
C PRO A 186 0.21 46.63 -22.48
N VAL A 187 1.14 47.45 -21.98
CA VAL A 187 0.84 48.85 -21.71
C VAL A 187 0.61 49.50 -23.06
N SER A 188 -0.59 50.04 -23.27
CA SER A 188 -0.87 50.84 -24.46
C SER A 188 -0.12 52.16 -24.34
N GLU A 189 0.89 52.35 -25.19
CA GLU A 189 1.53 53.66 -25.36
C GLU A 189 0.48 54.68 -25.84
N PRO A 190 0.54 55.95 -25.39
CA PRO A 190 -0.47 56.94 -25.74
C PRO A 190 -0.31 57.41 -27.20
N THR A 191 -1.36 57.20 -28.00
CA THR A 191 -1.39 57.62 -29.40
C THR A 191 -1.51 59.14 -29.51
N ASN A 192 -0.41 59.83 -29.83
CA ASN A 192 -0.46 61.23 -30.23
C ASN A 192 -0.88 61.35 -31.69
N ASN A 193 -2.06 61.91 -31.94
CA ASN A 193 -2.49 62.30 -33.28
C ASN A 193 -1.76 63.58 -33.71
N GLY A 194 -1.06 63.53 -34.85
CA GLY A 194 -0.47 64.68 -35.54
C GLY A 194 -0.73 64.54 -37.04
N VAL A 195 -1.15 65.62 -37.70
CA VAL A 195 -1.77 65.59 -39.04
C VAL A 195 -1.00 66.45 -40.05
N SER A 196 -1.08 66.05 -41.33
CA SER A 196 -0.75 66.79 -42.56
C SER A 196 0.67 66.79 -43.15
N ASN A 197 0.72 66.23 -44.36
CA ASN A 197 1.29 66.77 -45.61
C ASN A 197 2.81 66.88 -45.86
N SER A 198 3.23 66.01 -46.80
CA SER A 198 3.62 66.37 -48.20
C SER A 198 5.09 66.28 -48.61
N ASN A 199 5.23 66.06 -49.93
CA ASN A 199 6.41 66.17 -50.79
C ASN A 199 7.53 65.13 -50.63
N THR A 200 7.58 64.22 -51.60
CA THR A 200 8.83 63.62 -52.09
C THR A 200 9.65 64.70 -52.84
N PRO A 201 10.97 64.50 -53.00
CA PRO A 201 11.38 63.87 -54.24
C PRO A 201 12.46 62.78 -54.11
N ASN A 202 12.43 61.92 -55.13
CA ASN A 202 13.41 60.93 -55.59
C ASN A 202 14.91 61.30 -55.45
N VAL A 203 15.76 60.33 -55.10
CA VAL A 203 17.04 60.04 -55.81
C VAL A 203 17.60 58.65 -55.45
N SER A 204 18.31 58.04 -56.40
CA SER A 204 18.94 56.71 -56.32
C SER A 204 20.28 56.68 -55.57
N GLY A 205 20.60 55.55 -54.92
CA GLY A 205 21.94 55.30 -54.36
C GLY A 205 22.22 53.80 -54.14
N GLN A 206 23.04 53.21 -55.01
CA GLN A 206 23.50 51.81 -54.94
C GLN A 206 25.01 51.78 -54.63
N SER A 207 25.49 50.68 -54.01
CA SER A 207 26.88 50.17 -54.00
C SER A 207 27.63 50.14 -52.64
N ASN A 208 27.90 48.90 -52.20
CA ASN A 208 29.16 48.35 -51.68
C ASN A 208 30.00 49.10 -50.62
N ASN A 209 30.13 48.49 -49.42
CA ASN A 209 31.33 47.73 -48.97
C ASN A 209 31.21 47.35 -47.47
N ASN A 210 31.98 46.44 -46.86
CA ASN A 210 32.52 45.12 -47.24
C ASN A 210 33.34 44.58 -46.03
N THR A 211 33.00 43.44 -45.41
CA THR A 211 33.75 42.75 -44.30
C THR A 211 33.98 43.61 -43.01
N ASN A 212 34.28 43.12 -41.79
CA ASN A 212 34.46 41.79 -41.16
C ASN A 212 34.31 41.96 -39.61
N THR A 213 34.25 40.98 -38.68
CA THR A 213 34.27 39.49 -38.67
C THR A 213 33.53 38.99 -37.38
N SER A 214 32.66 37.97 -37.45
CA SER A 214 32.23 37.09 -36.32
C SER A 214 31.54 37.71 -35.07
N ASN A 215 30.66 37.04 -34.30
CA ASN A 215 30.39 35.60 -34.15
C ASN A 215 28.90 35.26 -33.89
N ASN A 216 28.56 34.01 -34.24
CA ASN A 216 27.56 33.09 -33.67
C ASN A 216 27.13 33.30 -32.17
N THR A 217 25.91 32.97 -31.71
CA THR A 217 24.67 32.48 -32.37
C THR A 217 23.38 32.78 -31.56
N ASN A 218 22.23 32.62 -32.20
CA ASN A 218 20.85 32.88 -31.74
C ASN A 218 20.26 32.01 -30.60
N LYS A 219 19.32 32.62 -29.83
CA LYS A 219 18.11 32.05 -29.16
C LYS A 219 18.28 31.05 -27.98
N GLY A 220 17.40 31.04 -26.97
CA GLY A 220 16.23 31.90 -26.70
C GLY A 220 15.41 31.51 -25.44
N ASN A 221 14.65 32.46 -24.88
CA ASN A 221 13.83 32.40 -23.63
C ASN A 221 12.80 31.24 -23.59
N ALA A 222 12.53 30.54 -22.46
CA ALA A 222 11.90 30.96 -21.17
C ALA A 222 10.38 31.28 -21.30
N SER A 223 9.45 31.18 -20.32
CA SER A 223 9.42 30.67 -18.92
C SER A 223 7.95 30.59 -18.39
N ASN A 224 7.69 29.91 -17.25
CA ASN A 224 6.69 30.09 -16.15
C ASN A 224 5.24 30.69 -16.34
N SER A 225 4.37 30.57 -15.30
CA SER A 225 3.14 31.37 -15.02
C SER A 225 1.88 30.66 -14.41
N THR A 226 1.13 31.31 -13.47
CA THR A 226 0.07 30.74 -12.57
C THR A 226 -1.29 31.55 -12.52
N ASN A 227 -2.48 31.14 -11.98
CA ASN A 227 -2.91 30.17 -10.92
C ASN A 227 -4.48 29.87 -10.88
N LYS A 228 -4.96 28.72 -10.30
CA LYS A 228 -6.34 28.37 -9.74
C LYS A 228 -7.58 28.53 -10.69
N VAL A 229 -8.92 28.27 -10.47
CA VAL A 229 -9.99 27.85 -9.46
C VAL A 229 -11.21 27.20 -10.26
N PRO A 230 -12.52 26.97 -9.86
CA PRO A 230 -13.28 26.66 -8.59
C PRO A 230 -14.46 25.58 -8.68
N ALA A 231 -15.14 25.28 -7.54
CA ALA A 231 -16.61 25.05 -7.22
C ALA A 231 -17.66 24.23 -8.07
N LYS A 232 -18.88 23.82 -7.60
CA LYS A 232 -19.46 23.32 -6.28
C LYS A 232 -20.99 22.91 -6.38
N ASN A 233 -21.44 21.84 -5.68
CA ASN A 233 -22.78 21.36 -5.18
C ASN A 233 -24.14 21.42 -5.97
N ASP A 234 -24.75 20.24 -6.20
CA ASP A 234 -25.95 19.57 -5.57
C ASP A 234 -27.28 20.26 -5.17
N THR A 235 -28.39 19.48 -5.18
CA THR A 235 -29.64 19.66 -4.36
C THR A 235 -30.45 18.34 -4.16
N SER A 236 -30.84 18.09 -2.89
CA SER A 236 -31.84 17.17 -2.21
C SER A 236 -32.86 16.28 -3.00
N SER A 237 -33.61 15.30 -2.44
CA SER A 237 -33.94 14.97 -1.02
C SER A 237 -34.59 13.58 -0.78
N SER A 238 -34.48 13.07 0.46
CA SER A 238 -35.40 12.18 1.24
C SER A 238 -35.84 10.77 0.76
N GLY A 239 -35.88 9.82 1.72
CA GLY A 239 -36.53 8.50 1.57
C GLY A 239 -36.19 7.50 2.69
N ASN A 240 -37.01 7.40 3.74
CA ASN A 240 -36.72 6.58 4.93
C ASN A 240 -37.26 5.14 4.84
N LYS A 241 -36.40 4.12 5.06
CA LYS A 241 -36.83 2.78 5.51
C LYS A 241 -35.69 1.96 6.13
N THR A 242 -36.02 1.20 7.15
CA THR A 242 -35.13 0.27 7.87
C THR A 242 -34.57 -0.81 6.95
N ASN A 243 -33.26 -1.08 7.02
CA ASN A 243 -32.71 -2.36 6.60
C ASN A 243 -31.48 -2.77 7.43
N LYS A 244 -31.42 -4.09 7.66
CA LYS A 244 -30.32 -4.85 8.27
C LYS A 244 -28.94 -4.35 7.79
N PRO A 245 -27.96 -4.13 8.69
CA PRO A 245 -26.62 -3.71 8.25
C PRO A 245 -26.07 -4.74 7.27
N ALA A 246 -25.62 -4.26 6.11
CA ALA A 246 -24.98 -5.11 5.11
C ALA A 246 -23.77 -5.77 5.77
N GLY A 247 -23.78 -7.10 5.83
CA GLY A 247 -22.75 -7.82 6.55
C GLY A 247 -21.38 -7.52 5.94
N ASN A 248 -20.44 -7.06 6.77
CA ASN A 248 -19.02 -7.27 6.51
C ASN A 248 -18.85 -8.72 6.04
N LYS A 249 -18.02 -8.95 5.01
CA LYS A 249 -17.66 -10.31 4.60
C LYS A 249 -17.35 -11.12 5.86
N LYS A 250 -17.99 -12.28 6.02
CA LYS A 250 -17.55 -13.24 7.02
C LYS A 250 -16.13 -13.63 6.64
N ASP A 251 -15.17 -13.07 7.38
CA ASP A 251 -13.80 -13.52 7.32
C ASP A 251 -13.77 -14.98 7.77
N ASP A 252 -13.00 -15.79 7.05
CA ASP A 252 -12.96 -17.25 7.19
C ASP A 252 -12.19 -17.73 8.43
N GLY A 253 -11.73 -16.80 9.27
CA GLY A 253 -10.99 -17.08 10.49
C GLY A 253 -9.50 -17.33 10.26
N LYS A 254 -9.00 -17.13 9.04
CA LYS A 254 -7.58 -17.25 8.71
C LYS A 254 -6.75 -16.34 9.62
N LEU A 255 -5.88 -16.95 10.42
CA LEU A 255 -5.05 -16.25 11.40
C LEU A 255 -3.98 -15.39 10.71
N CYS A 256 -3.40 -14.44 11.46
CA CYS A 256 -2.38 -13.53 10.96
C CYS A 256 -1.04 -13.69 11.72
N PRO A 257 -0.16 -14.64 11.35
CA PRO A 257 1.06 -14.93 12.10
C PRO A 257 2.02 -13.73 12.28
N LEU A 258 1.95 -12.74 11.38
CA LEU A 258 2.75 -11.51 11.41
C LEU A 258 2.00 -10.32 12.04
N GLY A 259 0.77 -10.51 12.50
CA GLY A 259 -0.01 -9.51 13.23
C GLY A 259 0.42 -9.36 14.69
N LYS A 260 0.02 -8.25 15.33
CA LYS A 260 0.26 -8.00 16.77
C LYS A 260 -0.38 -9.04 17.69
N ASP A 261 -1.47 -9.68 17.27
CA ASP A 261 -2.05 -10.86 17.91
C ASP A 261 -2.09 -12.00 16.87
N PRO A 262 -1.15 -12.97 16.90
CA PRO A 262 -1.08 -14.03 15.90
C PRO A 262 -2.27 -15.01 15.95
N TYR A 263 -3.14 -14.89 16.95
CA TYR A 263 -4.36 -15.70 17.10
C TYR A 263 -5.63 -14.95 16.66
N LYS A 264 -5.48 -13.92 15.81
CA LYS A 264 -6.57 -13.17 15.17
C LYS A 264 -6.35 -13.04 13.66
N PRO A 265 -7.40 -12.86 12.84
CA PRO A 265 -7.27 -12.50 11.44
C PRO A 265 -6.56 -11.16 11.19
N CYS A 266 -6.05 -10.94 9.97
CA CYS A 266 -5.24 -9.76 9.67
C CYS A 266 -6.04 -8.44 9.72
N ASN A 267 -7.34 -8.49 9.42
CA ASN A 267 -8.26 -7.36 9.52
C ASN A 267 -8.83 -7.14 10.95
N ALA A 268 -8.52 -8.01 11.91
CA ALA A 268 -9.15 -7.97 13.22
C ALA A 268 -8.72 -6.69 13.97
N ILE A 269 -9.71 -5.90 14.39
CA ILE A 269 -9.47 -4.68 15.17
C ILE A 269 -9.01 -5.09 16.57
N LEU A 270 -7.83 -4.62 16.97
CA LEU A 270 -7.26 -4.91 18.28
C LEU A 270 -7.48 -3.76 19.26
N ASN A 271 -7.49 -4.08 20.55
CA ASN A 271 -7.49 -3.12 21.67
C ASN A 271 -8.65 -2.09 21.64
N TYR A 272 -9.84 -2.49 21.20
CA TYR A 272 -11.06 -1.71 21.37
C TYR A 272 -11.44 -1.60 22.86
N LYS A 273 -10.94 -0.56 23.53
CA LYS A 273 -11.30 -0.15 24.90
C LYS A 273 -11.48 1.38 24.92
N GLY A 274 -12.52 1.86 25.59
CA GLY A 274 -12.82 3.30 25.71
C GLY A 274 -13.47 3.95 24.47
N GLY A 275 -13.51 3.27 23.33
CA GLY A 275 -14.20 3.74 22.13
C GLY A 275 -15.71 3.50 22.16
N TYR A 276 -16.48 4.40 21.55
CA TYR A 276 -17.89 4.27 21.23
C TYR A 276 -18.09 4.17 19.72
N GLY A 277 -18.85 3.16 19.29
CA GLY A 277 -19.15 2.90 17.88
C GLY A 277 -17.94 2.45 17.04
N VAL A 278 -18.24 1.92 15.84
CA VAL A 278 -17.25 1.53 14.83
C VAL A 278 -17.74 2.02 13.47
N TYR A 279 -17.01 2.96 12.87
CA TYR A 279 -17.44 3.72 11.70
C TYR A 279 -16.48 3.50 10.52
N PRO A 280 -16.97 3.49 9.26
CA PRO A 280 -16.13 3.24 8.08
C PRO A 280 -15.21 4.41 7.71
N THR A 281 -15.56 5.64 8.12
CA THR A 281 -14.75 6.85 7.89
C THR A 281 -14.70 7.70 9.16
N ILE A 282 -13.77 8.67 9.22
CA ILE A 282 -13.63 9.54 10.38
C ILE A 282 -14.78 10.56 10.47
N GLU A 283 -15.30 11.00 9.31
CA GLU A 283 -16.45 11.88 9.19
C GLU A 283 -17.69 11.22 9.80
N ALA A 284 -17.96 9.95 9.46
CA ALA A 284 -19.09 9.21 10.04
C ALA A 284 -18.99 9.01 11.56
N ALA A 285 -17.78 9.00 12.13
CA ALA A 285 -17.57 9.01 13.59
C ALA A 285 -17.77 10.42 14.19
N MET A 286 -17.34 11.48 13.49
CA MET A 286 -17.54 12.86 13.93
C MET A 286 -19.00 13.28 13.90
N ASP A 287 -19.72 12.99 12.82
CA ASP A 287 -21.14 13.31 12.64
C ASP A 287 -22.00 12.67 13.74
N ASP A 288 -21.73 11.40 14.08
CA ASP A 288 -22.47 10.68 15.13
C ASP A 288 -22.07 11.12 16.55
N GLY A 289 -20.81 11.52 16.75
CA GLY A 289 -20.34 12.13 17.99
C GLY A 289 -20.97 13.50 18.25
N GLU A 290 -21.01 14.39 17.25
CA GLU A 290 -21.67 15.69 17.35
C GLU A 290 -23.17 15.53 17.62
N ARG A 291 -23.84 14.60 16.89
CA ARG A 291 -25.23 14.23 17.14
C ARG A 291 -25.48 13.75 18.58
N LEU A 292 -24.54 13.00 19.16
CA LEU A 292 -24.64 12.50 20.54
C LEU A 292 -24.27 13.53 21.61
N ALA A 293 -23.41 14.51 21.29
CA ALA A 293 -23.09 15.63 22.18
C ALA A 293 -24.23 16.67 22.24
N LEU A 294 -25.00 16.81 21.14
CA LEU A 294 -26.06 17.79 20.96
C LEU A 294 -27.50 17.27 21.16
N ASP A 295 -27.70 16.01 21.56
CA ASP A 295 -29.02 15.50 21.97
C ASP A 295 -29.17 15.54 23.50
N ARG A 296 -30.16 16.30 24.01
CA ARG A 296 -30.48 16.42 25.44
C ARG A 296 -30.90 15.10 26.13
N LYS A 297 -31.17 14.05 25.35
CA LYS A 297 -31.51 12.70 25.85
C LYS A 297 -30.31 11.75 25.83
N SER A 298 -29.18 12.17 25.27
CA SER A 298 -27.94 11.39 25.21
C SER A 298 -27.23 11.39 26.57
N PRO A 299 -26.66 10.26 27.03
CA PRO A 299 -25.76 10.24 28.19
C PRO A 299 -24.42 10.98 27.92
N TYR A 300 -24.21 11.44 26.68
CA TYR A 300 -23.06 12.22 26.25
C TYR A 300 -23.38 13.70 25.97
N TRP A 301 -24.59 14.18 26.30
CA TRP A 301 -24.98 15.58 26.19
C TRP A 301 -23.92 16.51 26.82
N MET A 302 -23.49 17.53 26.07
CA MET A 302 -22.43 18.50 26.45
C MET A 302 -21.04 17.92 26.74
N LYS A 303 -20.79 16.62 26.52
CA LYS A 303 -19.43 16.06 26.66
C LYS A 303 -18.57 16.35 25.44
N GLY A 304 -17.30 16.68 25.69
CA GLY A 304 -16.28 16.73 24.65
C GLY A 304 -15.96 15.33 24.10
N PHE A 305 -15.48 15.27 22.86
CA PHE A 305 -15.06 14.03 22.23
C PHE A 305 -14.03 14.26 21.14
N THR A 306 -13.34 13.19 20.77
CA THR A 306 -12.50 13.11 19.56
C THR A 306 -12.87 11.87 18.74
N ALA A 307 -12.64 11.91 17.43
CA ALA A 307 -12.75 10.74 16.56
C ALA A 307 -11.34 10.24 16.19
N GLY A 308 -11.10 8.94 16.33
CA GLY A 308 -9.77 8.35 16.13
C GLY A 308 -9.78 7.04 15.34
N PRO A 309 -8.67 6.68 14.66
CA PRO A 309 -8.58 5.46 13.87
C PRO A 309 -8.50 4.20 14.75
N LEU A 310 -9.26 3.18 14.35
CA LEU A 310 -9.10 1.80 14.81
C LEU A 310 -8.17 1.05 13.86
N PHE A 311 -7.12 0.45 14.42
CA PHE A 311 -6.13 -0.32 13.66
C PHE A 311 -6.46 -1.80 13.69
N ASN A 312 -6.27 -2.47 12.55
CA ASN A 312 -6.28 -3.92 12.49
C ASN A 312 -4.97 -4.54 13.00
N ASN A 313 -4.93 -5.86 12.98
CA ASN A 313 -3.85 -6.71 13.46
C ASN A 313 -2.50 -6.40 12.79
N ILE A 314 -2.51 -6.04 11.50
CA ILE A 314 -1.34 -5.62 10.71
C ILE A 314 -1.06 -4.11 10.77
N ASN A 315 -1.64 -3.38 11.74
CA ASN A 315 -1.43 -1.96 11.98
C ASN A 315 -1.87 -1.02 10.82
N HIS A 316 -2.81 -1.46 9.98
CA HIS A 316 -3.49 -0.60 9.01
C HIS A 316 -4.79 -0.04 9.61
N VAL A 317 -5.19 1.17 9.17
CA VAL A 317 -6.47 1.77 9.59
C VAL A 317 -7.62 0.98 8.98
N GLN A 318 -8.50 0.48 9.84
CA GLN A 318 -9.55 -0.48 9.48
C GLN A 318 -10.96 0.09 9.65
N ALA A 319 -11.12 1.01 10.61
CA ALA A 319 -12.34 1.73 10.95
C ALA A 319 -11.97 2.96 11.80
N TYR A 320 -12.97 3.66 12.34
CA TYR A 320 -12.83 4.77 13.28
C TYR A 320 -13.79 4.59 14.47
N THR A 321 -13.55 5.30 15.57
CA THR A 321 -14.38 5.27 16.79
C THR A 321 -14.39 6.65 17.47
N ILE A 322 -15.38 6.89 18.31
CA ILE A 322 -15.49 8.09 19.15
C ILE A 322 -14.84 7.82 20.51
N PHE A 323 -13.93 8.68 20.94
CA PHE A 323 -13.41 8.72 22.30
C PHE A 323 -14.03 9.92 23.01
N TRP A 324 -14.86 9.65 24.02
CA TRP A 324 -15.45 10.69 24.87
C TRP A 324 -14.43 11.19 25.89
N ASP A 325 -14.39 12.50 26.10
CA ASP A 325 -13.49 13.10 27.10
C ASP A 325 -13.97 12.68 28.50
N MET A 326 -13.09 11.98 29.23
CA MET A 326 -13.35 11.60 30.61
C MET A 326 -13.08 12.80 31.51
N GLU A 327 -14.13 13.34 32.14
CA GLU A 327 -14.02 14.24 33.28
C GLU A 327 -13.11 13.59 34.35
N HIS A 328 -12.14 14.37 34.84
CA HIS A 328 -11.17 13.96 35.86
C HIS A 328 -11.62 14.44 37.25
#